data_AF-A0A7C1D9C7-F1
#
_entry.id   AF-A0A7C1D9C7-F1
#
_cell.length_a   1.000
_cell.length_b   1.000
_cell.length_c   1.000
_cell.angle_alpha   90.00
_cell.angle_beta   90.00
_cell.angle_gamma   90.00
#
_symmetry.space_group_name_H-M   'P 1'
#
loop_
_entity.id
_entity.type
_entity.pdbx_description
1 polymer ?
#
loop_
_entity_poly.entity_id
_entity_poly.type
_entity_poly.pdbx_seq_one_letter_code
_entity_poly.pdbx_strand_id
1 'polypeptide(L)' 'MTFFRSEEHLRNWAQFKTGTEEGIFALPDLLKLFSGQMFRRRLDPDYFSQMREYTIEWITTMQEIGKTGPFWSLKKT' A
#
# COMPACT_ATOMS: atom_id res chain seq x y z
N MET A 1 -9.62 4.54 -0.33
CA MET A 1 -9.58 3.22 -0.99
C MET A 1 -10.99 2.86 -1.42
N THR A 2 -11.14 2.27 -2.60
CA THR A 2 -12.42 1.76 -3.10
C THR A 2 -12.29 0.25 -3.19
N PHE A 3 -13.21 -0.50 -2.58
CA PHE A 3 -13.23 -1.95 -2.67
C PHE A 3 -14.14 -2.38 -3.81
N PHE A 4 -13.70 -3.41 -4.53
CA PHE A 4 -14.45 -3.99 -5.65
C PHE A 4 -14.59 -5.49 -5.43
N ARG A 5 -15.68 -6.06 -5.95
CA ARG A 5 -15.94 -7.50 -5.88
C ARG A 5 -14.91 -8.33 -6.65
N SER A 6 -14.40 -7.79 -7.75
CA SER A 6 -13.33 -8.40 -8.56
C SER A 6 -12.62 -7.33 -9.40
N GLU A 7 -11.49 -7.68 -10.01
CA GLU A 7 -10.79 -6.80 -10.95
C GLU A 7 -11.63 -6.43 -12.17
N GLU A 8 -12.53 -7.31 -12.63
CA GLU A 8 -13.46 -7.01 -13.71
C GLU A 8 -14.37 -5.83 -13.35
N HIS A 9 -14.91 -5.81 -12.13
CA HIS A 9 -15.74 -4.70 -11.66
C HIS A 9 -14.95 -3.40 -11.54
N LEU A 10 -13.67 -3.49 -11.17
CA LEU A 10 -12.77 -2.34 -11.15
C LEU A 10 -12.50 -1.82 -12.57
N ARG A 11 -12.29 -2.69 -13.56
CA ARG A 11 -12.04 -2.29 -14.96
C ARG A 11 -13.27 -1.68 -15.63
N ASN A 12 -14.46 -2.14 -15.25
CA ASN A 12 -15.74 -1.62 -15.74
C ASN A 12 -16.25 -0.39 -14.95
N TRP A 13 -15.51 0.06 -13.93
CA TRP A 13 -15.88 1.22 -13.15
C TRP A 13 -15.73 2.51 -13.99
N ALA A 14 -16.74 3.38 -13.96
CA ALA A 14 -16.78 4.60 -14.77
C ALA A 14 -15.59 5.57 -14.54
N GLN A 15 -14.87 5.45 -13.42
CA GLN A 15 -13.69 6.27 -13.11
C GLN A 15 -12.37 5.50 -13.24
N PHE A 16 -12.39 4.28 -13.80
CA PHE A 16 -11.18 3.53 -14.11
C PHE A 16 -10.30 4.33 -15.07
N LYS A 17 -9.01 4.46 -14.76
CA LYS A 17 -8.03 5.16 -15.58
C LYS A 17 -6.95 4.18 -16.00
N THR A 18 -6.75 4.01 -17.30
CA THR A 18 -5.62 3.26 -17.85
C THR A 18 -4.30 3.88 -17.39
N GLY A 19 -3.31 3.06 -17.07
CA GLY A 19 -2.04 3.50 -16.49
C GLY A 19 -2.05 3.60 -14.95
N THR A 20 -3.15 3.19 -14.29
CA THR A 20 -3.24 3.11 -12.82
C THR A 20 -3.31 1.67 -12.30
N GLU A 21 -3.03 0.69 -13.15
CA GLU A 21 -3.12 -0.74 -12.84
C GLU A 21 -2.17 -1.14 -11.71
N GLU A 22 -0.99 -0.52 -11.62
CA GLU A 22 -0.07 -0.72 -10.49
C GLU A 22 -0.68 -0.28 -9.14
N GLY A 23 -1.70 0.58 -9.15
CA GLY A 23 -2.49 1.01 -8.00
C GLY A 23 -3.47 -0.02 -7.47
N ILE A 24 -3.72 -1.12 -8.18
CA ILE A 24 -4.65 -2.17 -7.79
C ILE A 24 -3.99 -3.08 -6.76
N PHE A 25 -4.59 -3.24 -5.58
CA PHE A 25 -4.15 -4.21 -4.57
C PHE A 25 -5.09 -5.40 -4.52
N ALA A 26 -4.52 -6.60 -4.44
CA ALA A 26 -5.28 -7.74 -3.94
C ALA A 26 -5.59 -7.50 -2.46
N LEU A 27 -6.77 -7.93 -2.01
CA LEU A 27 -7.20 -7.73 -0.62
C LEU A 27 -6.20 -8.31 0.41
N PRO A 28 -5.61 -9.52 0.22
CA PRO A 28 -4.63 -10.06 1.15
C PRO A 28 -3.38 -9.19 1.29
N ASP A 29 -2.89 -8.61 0.19
CA ASP A 29 -1.70 -7.75 0.20
C ASP A 29 -1.98 -6.44 0.94
N LEU A 30 -3.18 -5.88 0.76
CA LEU A 30 -3.62 -4.70 1.49
C LEU A 30 -3.71 -5.00 3.00
N LEU A 31 -4.29 -6.13 3.38
CA LEU A 31 -4.37 -6.55 4.78
C LEU A 31 -2.98 -6.74 5.39
N LYS A 32 -2.04 -7.35 4.65
CA LYS A 32 -0.64 -7.52 5.06
C LYS A 32 0.01 -6.16 5.33
N LEU A 33 -0.08 -5.23 4.39
CA LEU A 33 0.52 -3.91 4.49
C LEU A 33 -0.03 -3.09 5.66
N PHE A 34 -1.35 -3.04 5.81
CA PHE A 34 -2.01 -2.25 6.86
C PHE A 34 -2.02 -2.92 8.24
N SER A 35 -1.59 -4.18 8.31
CA SER A 35 -1.35 -4.87 9.58
C SER A 35 0.06 -4.65 10.12
N GLY A 36 0.96 -3.97 9.41
CA GLY A 36 2.33 -3.72 9.89
C GLY A 36 2.41 -2.87 11.16
N GLN A 37 3.59 -2.83 11.79
CA GLN A 37 3.78 -2.12 13.08
C GLN A 37 3.47 -0.63 12.97
N MET A 38 3.72 0.00 11.82
CA MET A 38 3.36 1.40 11.55
C MET A 38 1.88 1.72 11.86
N PHE A 39 0.98 0.77 11.63
CA PHE A 39 -0.44 0.95 11.87
C PHE A 39 -0.85 0.40 13.24
N ARG A 40 -0.32 -0.77 13.64
CA ARG A 40 -0.67 -1.42 14.91
C ARG A 40 -0.21 -0.63 16.14
N ARG A 41 0.96 0.00 16.09
CA ARG A 41 1.60 0.68 17.23
C ARG A 41 1.41 2.19 17.24
N ARG A 42 0.52 2.72 16.39
CA ARG A 42 0.38 4.17 16.17
C ARG A 42 0.06 4.98 17.45
N LEU A 43 -0.48 4.33 18.47
CA LEU A 43 -0.86 4.94 19.74
C LEU A 43 0.15 4.67 20.87
N ASP A 44 1.26 3.98 20.58
CA ASP A 44 2.29 3.70 21.57
C ASP A 44 3.01 5.00 21.96
N PRO A 45 3.33 5.23 23.25
CA PRO A 45 3.97 6.47 23.71
C PRO A 45 5.31 6.78 23.05
N ASP A 46 6.03 5.74 22.61
CA ASP A 46 7.34 5.81 21.95
C ASP A 46 7.25 5.65 20.42
N TYR A 47 6.05 5.74 19.83
CA TYR A 47 5.82 5.50 18.39
C TYR A 47 6.79 6.27 17.49
N PHE A 48 7.03 7.55 17.78
CA PHE A 48 7.94 8.38 16.99
C PHE A 48 9.41 7.98 17.14
N SER A 49 9.80 7.46 18.31
CA SER A 49 11.15 6.94 18.54
C SER A 49 11.44 5.68 17.71
N GLN A 50 10.40 4.92 17.35
CA GLN A 50 10.48 3.67 16.58
C GLN A 50 10.02 3.82 15.11
N MET A 51 9.76 5.06 14.66
CA MET A 51 9.16 5.32 13.35
C MET A 51 10.03 4.85 12.18
N ARG A 52 11.35 4.87 12.35
CA ARG A 52 12.29 4.44 11.30
C ARG A 52 12.14 2.94 11.03
N GLU A 53 12.07 2.14 12.08
CA GLU A 53 11.90 0.70 12.05
C GLU A 53 10.58 0.35 11.36
N TYR A 54 9.50 1.04 11.73
CA TYR A 54 8.19 0.86 11.12
C TYR A 54 8.17 1.24 9.64
N THR A 55 8.91 2.27 9.26
CA THR A 55 9.04 2.70 7.86
C THR A 55 9.81 1.67 7.04
N ILE A 56 10.88 1.09 7.59
CA ILE A 56 11.64 0.02 6.92
C ILE A 56 10.75 -1.20 6.71
N GLU A 57 10.03 -1.67 7.73
CA GLU A 57 9.08 -2.79 7.62
C GLU A 57 8.02 -2.52 6.55
N TRP A 58 7.48 -1.30 6.50
CA TRP A 58 6.47 -0.92 5.52
C TRP A 58 7.03 -0.95 4.09
N ILE A 59 8.24 -0.42 3.86
CA ILE A 59 8.93 -0.47 2.56
C ILE A 59 9.21 -1.93 2.16
N THR A 60 9.71 -2.75 3.08
CA THR A 60 9.95 -4.19 2.83
C THR A 60 8.65 -4.90 2.46
N THR A 61 7.54 -4.60 3.15
CA THR A 61 6.23 -5.18 2.83
C THR A 61 5.77 -4.76 1.43
N MET A 62 5.93 -3.48 1.05
CA MET A 62 5.65 -2.99 -0.31
C MET A 62 6.48 -3.71 -1.37
N GLN A 63 7.76 -4.01 -1.08
CA GLN A 63 8.64 -4.78 -1.95
C GLN A 63 8.14 -6.22 -2.15
N GLU A 64 7.76 -6.89 -1.06
CA GLU A 64 7.27 -8.27 -1.10
C GLU A 64 5.97 -8.42 -1.90
N ILE A 65 5.09 -7.42 -1.89
CA ILE A 65 3.83 -7.42 -2.65
C ILE A 65 3.97 -6.80 -4.06
N GLY A 66 5.20 -6.56 -4.52
CA GLY A 66 5.49 -6.09 -5.88
C GLY A 66 5.15 -4.62 -6.16
N LYS A 67 4.95 -3.80 -5.12
CA LYS A 67 4.60 -2.38 -5.23
C LYS A 67 5.83 -1.48 -5.25
N THR A 68 6.74 -1.74 -6.19
CA THR A 68 8.06 -1.10 -6.31
C THR A 68 8.28 -0.41 -7.65
N GLY A 69 7.31 -0.49 -8.56
CA GLY A 69 7.41 0.10 -9.89
C GLY A 69 7.44 1.63 -9.86
N PRO A 70 7.70 2.27 -11.03
CA PRO A 70 7.76 3.72 -11.15
C PRO A 70 6.51 4.44 -10.63
N PHE A 71 5.35 3.78 -10.69
CA PHE A 71 4.09 4.28 -10.13
C PHE A 71 4.18 4.58 -8.62
N TRP A 72 4.98 3.80 -7.89
CA TRP A 72 5.16 3.91 -6.43
C TRP A 72 6.44 4.65 -6.02
N SER A 73 7.29 4.99 -6.99
CA SER A 73 8.49 5.78 -6.72
C SER A 73 8.13 7.25 -6.53
N LEU A 74 8.69 7.89 -5.51
CA LEU A 74 8.69 9.35 -5.43
C LEU A 74 9.49 9.86 -6.63
N LYS A 75 8.83 10.52 -7.58
CA LYS A 75 9.53 11.30 -8.61
C LYS A 75 10.48 12.25 -7.89
N LYS A 76 11.78 12.05 -8.06
CA LYS A 76 12.76 13.08 -7.73
C LYS A 76 12.58 14.19 -8.76
N THR A 77 11.95 15.28 -8.33
CA THR A 77 11.94 16.55 -9.06
C THR A 77 13.35 17.13 -9.08
#